data_AF-A0A0P1GHE8-F1
#
_entry.id   AF-A0A0P1GHE8-F1
#
_cell.length_a   1.000
_cell.length_b   1.000
_cell.length_c   1.000
_cell.angle_alpha   90.00
_cell.angle_beta   90.00
_cell.angle_gamma   90.00
#
_symmetry.space_group_name_H-M   'P 1'
#
loop_
_entity.id
_entity.type
_entity.pdbx_description
1 polymer ?
#
loop_
_entity_poly.entity_id
_entity_poly.type
_entity_poly.pdbx_seq_one_letter_code
_entity_poly.pdbx_strand_id
1 'polypeptide(L)'
;MTETNAQPEIDAATLKKIEQMRSHVRQSFGQVVMSMMALPRYRHQSLMDLQHLVLEPLMQDRIAMAMKSGEAGTQDLAGMAIWASVSKEVDAKIRDQIKAGAFPIRLKADEWRSGDINWLLDIIAGDKKTAGTVLTNFRQVVKEGDLRLHPLVGRLVDPGLLEQLTGKAEAKAEPADA
;
A
#
# COMPACT_ATOMS: atom_id res chain seq x y z
N MET A 1 19.75 47.64 -16.23
CA MET A 1 19.59 46.18 -16.35
C MET A 1 19.03 45.69 -15.03
N THR A 2 17.74 45.41 -14.97
CA THR A 2 17.08 44.82 -13.80
C THR A 2 16.27 43.64 -14.31
N GLU A 3 16.79 42.44 -14.07
CA GLU A 3 16.08 41.20 -14.32
C GLU A 3 14.91 41.12 -13.34
N THR A 4 13.69 41.25 -13.85
CA THR A 4 12.47 40.91 -13.10
C THR A 4 12.44 39.39 -12.97
N ASN A 5 12.77 38.94 -11.76
CA ASN A 5 12.63 37.55 -11.32
C ASN A 5 11.15 37.18 -11.31
N ALA A 6 10.64 36.65 -12.42
CA ALA A 6 9.28 36.13 -12.53
C ALA A 6 9.20 34.80 -11.78
N GLN A 7 8.83 34.86 -10.50
CA GLN A 7 8.35 33.67 -9.80
C GLN A 7 7.10 33.15 -10.52
N PRO A 8 6.99 31.83 -10.80
CA PRO A 8 5.82 31.30 -11.46
C PRO A 8 4.59 31.49 -10.57
N GLU A 9 3.69 32.37 -11.01
CA GLU A 9 2.42 32.65 -10.34
C GLU A 9 1.53 31.40 -10.47
N ILE A 10 1.42 30.63 -9.38
CA ILE A 10 0.60 29.41 -9.33
C ILE A 10 -0.86 29.82 -9.51
N ASP A 11 -1.50 29.36 -10.58
CA ASP A 11 -2.89 29.70 -10.88
C ASP A 11 -3.90 29.13 -9.85
N ALA A 12 -5.09 29.73 -9.80
CA ALA A 12 -6.14 29.37 -8.84
C ALA A 12 -6.63 27.91 -8.99
N ALA A 13 -6.57 27.34 -10.19
CA ALA A 13 -6.94 25.95 -10.43
C ALA A 13 -5.93 24.97 -9.81
N THR A 14 -4.65 25.30 -9.89
CA THR A 14 -3.55 24.54 -9.29
C THR A 14 -3.61 24.62 -7.77
N LEU A 15 -3.87 25.80 -7.20
CA LEU A 15 -4.09 25.95 -5.76
C LEU A 15 -5.25 25.07 -5.26
N LYS A 16 -6.39 25.09 -5.95
CA LYS A 16 -7.55 24.25 -5.62
C LYS A 16 -7.21 22.76 -5.68
N LYS A 17 -6.43 22.34 -6.67
CA LYS A 17 -5.99 20.94 -6.80
C LYS A 17 -5.04 20.52 -5.68
N ILE A 18 -4.13 21.40 -5.27
CA ILE A 18 -3.24 21.18 -4.11
C ILE A 18 -4.07 21.03 -2.82
N GLU A 19 -5.06 21.89 -2.61
CA GLU A 19 -5.95 21.81 -1.44
C GLU A 19 -6.76 20.51 -1.42
N GLN A 20 -7.32 20.11 -2.57
CA GLN A 20 -8.04 18.84 -2.71
C GLN A 20 -7.14 17.64 -2.41
N MET A 21 -5.92 17.64 -2.95
CA MET A 21 -4.94 16.57 -2.68
C MET A 21 -4.57 16.50 -1.20
N ARG A 22 -4.29 17.64 -0.56
CA ARG A 22 -4.01 17.70 0.89
C ARG A 22 -5.20 17.22 1.71
N SER A 23 -6.42 17.56 1.32
CA SER A 23 -7.64 17.09 1.98
C SER A 23 -7.79 15.58 1.85
N HIS A 24 -7.56 15.04 0.65
CA HIS A 24 -7.62 13.61 0.40
C HIS A 24 -6.60 12.85 1.25
N VAL A 25 -5.34 13.29 1.30
CA VAL A 25 -4.30 12.66 2.14
C VAL A 25 -4.70 12.65 3.61
N ARG A 26 -5.21 13.76 4.15
CA ARG A 26 -5.65 13.82 5.56
C ARG A 26 -6.85 12.90 5.82
N GLN A 27 -7.82 12.85 4.91
CA GLN A 27 -8.98 11.98 5.02
C GLN A 27 -8.57 10.51 4.97
N SER A 28 -7.77 10.12 3.98
CA SER A 28 -7.26 8.75 3.84
C SER A 28 -6.42 8.34 5.05
N PHE A 29 -5.54 9.22 5.55
CA PHE A 29 -4.78 8.97 6.77
C PHE A 29 -5.71 8.65 7.95
N GLY A 30 -6.73 9.47 8.18
CA GLY A 30 -7.71 9.24 9.25
C GLY A 30 -8.44 7.91 9.09
N GLN A 31 -8.95 7.61 7.90
CA GLN A 31 -9.65 6.34 7.61
C GLN A 31 -8.75 5.12 7.81
N VAL A 32 -7.49 5.21 7.39
CA VAL A 32 -6.49 4.14 7.56
C VAL A 32 -6.23 3.90 9.04
N VAL A 33 -5.92 4.95 9.81
CA VAL A 33 -5.62 4.84 11.23
C VAL A 33 -6.82 4.28 12.01
N MET A 34 -8.03 4.76 11.72
CA MET A 34 -9.25 4.21 12.34
C MET A 34 -9.42 2.71 12.06
N SER A 35 -9.11 2.26 10.84
CA SER A 35 -9.16 0.84 10.49
C SER A 35 -8.07 0.03 11.22
N MET A 36 -6.87 0.60 11.37
CA MET A 36 -5.77 -0.04 12.11
C MET A 36 -6.11 -0.23 13.59
N MET A 37 -6.82 0.70 14.22
CA MET A 37 -7.20 0.62 15.64
C MET A 37 -8.05 -0.61 15.96
N ALA A 38 -8.84 -1.10 15.00
CA ALA A 38 -9.65 -2.30 15.16
C ALA A 38 -8.80 -3.60 15.21
N LEU A 39 -7.55 -3.56 14.75
CA LEU A 39 -6.69 -4.73 14.63
C LEU A 39 -5.68 -4.81 15.79
N PRO A 40 -5.63 -5.93 16.56
CA PRO A 40 -4.73 -6.07 17.70
C PRO A 40 -3.26 -5.78 17.40
N ARG A 41 -2.79 -6.16 16.19
CA ARG A 41 -1.38 -5.99 15.75
C ARG A 41 -0.92 -4.53 15.59
N TYR A 42 -1.84 -3.56 15.62
CA TYR A 42 -1.53 -2.14 15.47
C TYR A 42 -1.81 -1.29 16.72
N ARG A 43 -2.34 -1.87 17.80
CA ARG A 43 -2.78 -1.10 18.99
C ARG A 43 -1.66 -0.36 19.73
N HIS A 44 -0.41 -0.75 19.53
CA HIS A 44 0.75 -0.20 20.24
C HIS A 44 1.70 0.57 19.31
N GLN A 45 1.23 1.03 18.14
CA GLN A 45 2.03 1.89 17.27
C GLN A 45 2.09 3.31 17.85
N SER A 46 3.29 3.89 17.89
CA SER A 46 3.48 5.30 18.23
C SER A 46 3.04 6.21 17.09
N LEU A 47 2.90 7.51 17.35
CA LEU A 47 2.62 8.49 16.28
C LEU A 47 3.73 8.52 15.22
N MET A 48 4.99 8.34 15.62
CA MET A 48 6.11 8.22 14.69
C MET A 48 5.99 6.98 13.81
N ASP A 49 5.43 5.89 14.34
CA ASP A 49 5.17 4.70 13.54
C ASP A 49 4.10 4.96 12.48
N LEU A 50 3.05 5.74 12.79
CA LEU A 50 2.03 6.11 11.80
C LEU A 50 2.61 6.93 10.63
N GLN A 51 3.64 7.74 10.87
CA GLN A 51 4.34 8.43 9.79
C GLN A 51 4.91 7.45 8.76
N HIS A 52 5.62 6.42 9.22
CA HIS A 52 6.23 5.42 8.34
C HIS A 52 5.22 4.42 7.77
N LEU A 53 4.21 4.04 8.54
CA LEU A 53 3.27 2.97 8.18
C LEU A 53 2.10 3.43 7.33
N VAL A 54 1.75 4.70 7.43
CA VAL A 54 0.56 5.26 6.78
C VAL A 54 0.94 6.44 5.90
N LEU A 55 1.61 7.45 6.45
CA LEU A 55 1.85 8.69 5.71
C LEU A 55 2.81 8.47 4.53
N GLU A 56 3.97 7.85 4.75
CA GLU A 56 4.93 7.55 3.68
C GLU A 56 4.32 6.73 2.53
N PRO A 57 3.65 5.58 2.77
CA PRO A 57 3.03 4.85 1.68
C PRO A 57 1.86 5.59 1.03
N LEU A 58 1.06 6.39 1.75
CA LEU A 58 0.03 7.23 1.12
C LEU A 58 0.65 8.24 0.14
N MET A 59 1.74 8.90 0.53
CA MET A 59 2.44 9.87 -0.31
C MET A 59 3.08 9.23 -1.55
N GLN A 60 3.29 7.92 -1.53
CA GLN A 60 3.90 7.15 -2.62
C GLN A 60 2.88 6.35 -3.46
N ASP A 61 1.57 6.57 -3.25
CA ASP A 61 0.48 5.79 -3.86
C ASP A 61 0.59 4.27 -3.59
N ARG A 62 1.12 3.94 -2.42
CA ARG A 62 1.40 2.57 -1.92
C ARG A 62 0.36 2.04 -0.96
N ILE A 63 -0.80 2.69 -0.89
CA ILE A 63 -2.00 2.18 -0.24
C ILE A 63 -3.11 2.07 -1.29
N ALA A 64 -3.54 0.85 -1.59
CA ALA A 64 -4.72 0.60 -2.40
C ALA A 64 -5.95 0.47 -1.48
N MET A 65 -6.91 1.37 -1.64
CA MET A 65 -8.12 1.42 -0.80
C MET A 65 -9.33 0.85 -1.54
N ALA A 66 -10.06 -0.05 -0.88
CA ALA A 66 -11.39 -0.47 -1.30
C ALA A 66 -12.43 0.36 -0.54
N MET A 67 -13.13 1.23 -1.27
CA MET A 67 -14.19 2.06 -0.70
C MET A 67 -15.54 1.33 -0.78
N LYS A 68 -16.41 1.57 0.19
CA LYS A 68 -17.82 1.21 0.17
C LYS A 68 -18.66 2.47 0.31
N SER A 69 -19.85 2.46 -0.26
CA SER A 69 -20.84 3.49 0.01
C SER A 69 -21.18 3.48 1.51
N GLY A 70 -20.96 4.61 2.17
CA GLY A 70 -21.38 4.87 3.54
C GLY A 70 -22.78 5.47 3.59
N GLU A 71 -23.21 5.83 4.80
CA GLU A 71 -24.48 6.51 5.03
C GLU A 71 -24.42 7.96 4.48
N ALA A 72 -25.58 8.51 4.09
CA ALA A 72 -25.69 9.89 3.58
C ALA A 72 -24.75 10.24 2.41
N GLY A 73 -24.37 9.27 1.58
CA GLY A 73 -23.54 9.49 0.39
C GLY A 73 -22.04 9.63 0.67
N THR A 74 -21.58 9.33 1.88
CA THR A 74 -20.14 9.25 2.18
C THR A 74 -19.52 8.00 1.56
N GLN A 75 -18.18 7.98 1.46
CA GLN A 75 -17.42 6.79 1.08
C GLN A 75 -16.61 6.35 2.29
N ASP A 76 -16.95 5.18 2.82
CA ASP A 76 -16.22 4.57 3.92
C ASP A 76 -15.18 3.60 3.39
N LEU A 77 -14.10 3.46 4.14
CA LEU A 77 -13.08 2.47 3.83
C LEU A 77 -13.61 1.07 4.21
N ALA A 78 -13.75 0.19 3.23
CA ALA A 78 -14.08 -1.21 3.47
C ALA A 78 -12.82 -2.01 3.88
N GLY A 79 -11.70 -1.73 3.22
CA GLY A 79 -10.40 -2.29 3.54
C GLY A 79 -9.30 -1.71 2.66
N MET A 80 -8.04 -2.04 2.95
CA MET A 80 -6.91 -1.57 2.16
C MET A 80 -5.79 -2.61 2.07
N ALA A 81 -4.94 -2.43 1.07
CA ALA A 81 -3.67 -3.13 0.89
C ALA A 81 -2.52 -2.13 0.98
N ILE A 82 -1.49 -2.46 1.78
CA ILE A 82 -0.21 -1.73 1.83
C ILE A 82 0.81 -2.52 1.01
N TRP A 83 1.46 -1.87 0.05
CA TRP A 83 2.31 -2.56 -0.91
C TRP A 83 3.55 -1.75 -1.28
N ALA A 84 4.52 -2.39 -1.92
CA ALA A 84 5.71 -1.71 -2.44
C ALA A 84 6.13 -2.37 -3.76
N SER A 85 6.80 -1.62 -4.63
CA SER A 85 7.54 -2.20 -5.76
C SER A 85 9.03 -1.94 -5.52
N VAL A 86 9.81 -3.00 -5.41
CA VAL A 86 11.13 -2.92 -4.78
C VAL A 86 12.22 -3.57 -5.62
N SER A 87 13.45 -3.14 -5.39
CA SER A 87 14.65 -3.75 -5.97
C SER A 87 14.93 -5.13 -5.36
N LYS A 88 15.83 -5.91 -5.96
CA LYS A 88 16.30 -7.20 -5.42
C LYS A 88 16.95 -7.05 -4.03
N GLU A 89 17.64 -5.94 -3.80
CA GLU A 89 18.27 -5.63 -2.50
C GLU A 89 17.22 -5.42 -1.42
N VAL A 90 16.22 -4.58 -1.70
CA VAL A 90 15.13 -4.29 -0.76
C VAL A 90 14.24 -5.52 -0.56
N ASP A 91 14.03 -6.34 -1.59
CA ASP A 91 13.38 -7.64 -1.48
C ASP A 91 14.10 -8.60 -0.51
N ALA A 92 15.44 -8.64 -0.53
CA ALA A 92 16.22 -9.40 0.47
C ALA A 92 16.00 -8.84 1.87
N LYS A 93 16.07 -7.51 2.03
CA LYS A 93 15.83 -6.82 3.31
C LYS A 93 14.42 -7.09 3.87
N ILE A 94 13.38 -7.11 3.04
CA ILE A 94 12.02 -7.46 3.46
C ILE A 94 11.98 -8.90 3.98
N ARG A 95 12.56 -9.86 3.25
CA ARG A 95 12.61 -11.27 3.69
C ARG A 95 13.37 -11.43 5.00
N ASP A 96 14.44 -10.70 5.22
CA ASP A 96 15.21 -10.78 6.45
C ASP A 96 14.46 -10.17 7.64
N GLN A 97 13.74 -9.07 7.45
CA GLN A 97 12.79 -8.54 8.45
C GLN A 97 11.72 -9.59 8.81
N ILE A 98 11.13 -10.26 7.80
CA ILE A 98 10.12 -11.31 8.00
C ILE A 98 10.70 -12.47 8.81
N LYS A 99 11.91 -12.95 8.45
CA LYS A 99 12.60 -14.03 9.19
C LYS A 99 12.89 -13.64 10.63
N ALA A 100 13.22 -12.38 10.89
CA ALA A 100 13.43 -11.83 12.23
C ALA A 100 12.13 -11.63 13.02
N GLY A 101 10.96 -11.92 12.43
CA GLY A 101 9.66 -11.71 13.06
C GLY A 101 9.26 -10.23 13.18
N ALA A 102 9.93 -9.34 12.46
CA ALA A 102 9.63 -7.92 12.48
C ALA A 102 8.28 -7.67 11.79
N PHE A 103 7.34 -7.10 12.54
CA PHE A 103 6.11 -6.57 12.00
C PHE A 103 5.76 -5.27 12.71
N PRO A 104 5.33 -4.22 11.97
CA PRO A 104 5.24 -4.12 10.52
C PRO A 104 6.60 -3.99 9.80
N ILE A 105 6.64 -4.32 8.51
CA ILE A 105 7.83 -4.14 7.66
C ILE A 105 8.15 -2.65 7.51
N ARG A 106 9.42 -2.29 7.73
CA ARG A 106 9.92 -0.92 7.61
C ARG A 106 10.76 -0.75 6.35
N LEU A 107 10.37 0.22 5.55
CA LEU A 107 11.07 0.66 4.35
C LEU A 107 11.46 2.14 4.53
N LYS A 108 12.57 2.53 3.93
CA LYS A 108 12.91 3.96 3.75
C LYS A 108 12.03 4.54 2.64
N ALA A 109 11.93 5.88 2.59
CA ALA A 109 11.08 6.58 1.63
C ALA A 109 11.37 6.21 0.15
N ASP A 110 12.64 6.02 -0.22
CA ASP A 110 13.09 5.64 -1.55
C ASP A 110 12.92 4.13 -1.85
N GLU A 111 12.83 3.30 -0.81
CA GLU A 111 12.70 1.85 -0.95
C GLU A 111 11.30 1.43 -1.46
N TRP A 112 10.24 2.19 -1.17
CA TRP A 112 8.84 1.91 -1.56
C TRP A 112 8.60 1.78 -3.07
N ARG A 113 9.48 2.38 -3.90
CA ARG A 113 9.39 2.37 -5.37
C ARG A 113 10.75 2.05 -6.02
N SER A 114 11.56 1.23 -5.37
CA SER A 114 12.96 0.98 -5.75
C SER A 114 13.15 -0.02 -6.89
N GLY A 115 12.10 -0.70 -7.37
CA GLY A 115 12.20 -1.64 -8.49
C GLY A 115 10.89 -2.33 -8.85
N ASP A 116 10.99 -3.49 -9.51
CA ASP A 116 9.88 -4.16 -10.19
C ASP A 116 9.28 -5.35 -9.41
N ILE A 117 9.87 -5.74 -8.27
CA ILE A 117 9.35 -6.84 -7.44
C ILE A 117 8.21 -6.28 -6.60
N ASN A 118 6.98 -6.74 -6.84
CA ASN A 118 5.84 -6.26 -6.07
C ASN A 118 5.69 -7.07 -4.78
N TRP A 119 5.59 -6.35 -3.67
CA TRP A 119 5.32 -6.90 -2.35
C TRP A 119 3.98 -6.41 -1.83
N LEU A 120 3.10 -7.32 -1.45
CA LEU A 120 1.95 -7.03 -0.62
C LEU A 120 2.34 -7.24 0.85
N LEU A 121 2.49 -6.12 1.57
CA LEU A 121 3.04 -6.09 2.93
C LEU A 121 1.97 -6.31 4.00
N ASP A 122 0.77 -5.75 3.83
CA ASP A 122 -0.37 -6.05 4.69
C ASP A 122 -1.72 -5.84 3.98
N ILE A 123 -2.75 -6.50 4.51
CA ILE A 123 -4.16 -6.22 4.23
C ILE A 123 -4.86 -5.88 5.54
N ILE A 124 -5.48 -4.69 5.58
CA ILE A 124 -6.32 -4.24 6.68
C ILE A 124 -7.76 -4.33 6.23
N ALA A 125 -8.52 -5.23 6.85
CA ALA A 125 -9.93 -5.47 6.57
C ALA A 125 -10.62 -6.00 7.84
N GLY A 126 -11.94 -5.76 7.94
CA GLY A 126 -12.73 -6.22 9.09
C GLY A 126 -12.98 -7.75 9.11
N ASP A 127 -12.95 -8.40 7.94
CA ASP A 127 -13.18 -9.84 7.80
C ASP A 127 -12.46 -10.43 6.58
N LYS A 128 -12.43 -11.77 6.48
CA LYS A 128 -11.75 -12.51 5.41
C LYS A 128 -12.34 -12.23 4.02
N LYS A 129 -13.66 -12.01 3.93
CA LYS A 129 -14.34 -11.75 2.65
C LYS A 129 -13.90 -10.41 2.07
N THR A 130 -13.84 -9.40 2.92
CA THR A 130 -13.36 -8.06 2.59
C THR A 130 -11.87 -8.10 2.25
N ALA A 131 -11.06 -8.86 3.00
CA ALA A 131 -9.65 -9.06 2.67
C ALA A 131 -9.45 -9.67 1.27
N GLY A 132 -10.25 -10.69 0.90
CA GLY A 132 -10.22 -11.27 -0.44
C GLY A 132 -10.64 -10.29 -1.55
N THR A 133 -11.61 -9.42 -1.27
CA THR A 133 -12.04 -8.35 -2.20
C THR A 133 -10.92 -7.34 -2.41
N VAL A 134 -10.28 -6.89 -1.32
CA VAL A 134 -9.12 -6.00 -1.37
C VAL A 134 -7.99 -6.62 -2.18
N LEU A 135 -7.67 -7.90 -1.94
CA LEU A 135 -6.61 -8.61 -2.67
C LEU A 135 -6.92 -8.69 -4.18
N THR A 136 -8.17 -9.00 -4.53
CA THR A 136 -8.61 -9.08 -5.93
C THR A 136 -8.50 -7.72 -6.63
N ASN A 137 -8.97 -6.65 -5.99
CA ASN A 137 -8.85 -5.29 -6.51
C ASN A 137 -7.38 -4.86 -6.63
N PHE A 138 -6.56 -5.19 -5.64
CA PHE A 138 -5.14 -4.90 -5.65
C PHE A 138 -4.42 -5.58 -6.83
N ARG A 139 -4.82 -6.81 -7.21
CA ARG A 139 -4.23 -7.46 -8.39
C ARG A 139 -4.51 -6.72 -9.70
N GLN A 140 -5.60 -5.95 -9.78
CA GLN A 140 -5.87 -5.08 -10.93
C GLN A 140 -4.94 -3.85 -10.97
N VAL A 141 -4.44 -3.42 -9.81
CA VAL A 141 -3.46 -2.34 -9.68
C VAL A 141 -2.07 -2.84 -10.08
N VAL A 142 -1.70 -4.06 -9.67
CA VAL A 142 -0.41 -4.68 -9.99
C VAL A 142 -0.54 -5.58 -11.22
N LYS A 143 -0.48 -4.95 -12.40
CA LYS A 143 -0.71 -5.59 -13.71
C LYS A 143 0.43 -6.49 -14.18
N GLU A 144 1.66 -6.23 -13.74
CA GLU A 144 2.87 -6.90 -14.22
C GLU A 144 3.84 -7.19 -13.06
N GLY A 145 4.68 -8.21 -13.24
CA GLY A 145 5.73 -8.59 -12.28
C GLY A 145 5.31 -9.62 -11.23
N ASP A 146 6.33 -10.20 -10.59
CA ASP A 146 6.18 -11.14 -9.49
C ASP A 146 5.48 -10.45 -8.32
N LEU A 147 4.43 -11.08 -7.80
CA LEU A 147 3.75 -10.64 -6.60
C LEU A 147 4.14 -11.54 -5.43
N ARG A 148 4.84 -10.95 -4.46
CA ARG A 148 5.21 -11.59 -3.20
C ARG A 148 4.29 -11.14 -2.09
N LEU A 149 4.02 -12.04 -1.16
CA LEU A 149 3.08 -11.81 -0.07
C LEU A 149 3.79 -11.94 1.27
N HIS A 150 3.54 -10.99 2.18
CA HIS A 150 3.91 -11.17 3.57
C HIS A 150 3.15 -12.39 4.16
N PRO A 151 3.80 -13.30 4.92
CA PRO A 151 3.15 -14.51 5.43
C PRO A 151 1.88 -14.26 6.25
N LEU A 152 1.79 -13.11 6.95
CA LEU A 152 0.57 -12.71 7.65
C LEU A 152 -0.61 -12.52 6.69
N VAL A 153 -0.39 -11.93 5.51
CA VAL A 153 -1.44 -11.75 4.49
C VAL A 153 -1.96 -13.11 4.03
N GLY A 154 -1.06 -14.08 3.85
CA GLY A 154 -1.42 -15.46 3.51
C GLY A 154 -2.35 -16.13 4.54
N ARG A 155 -2.31 -15.70 5.82
CA ARG A 155 -3.21 -16.20 6.88
C ARG A 155 -4.55 -15.48 6.94
N LEU A 156 -4.64 -14.29 6.35
CA LEU A 156 -5.83 -13.43 6.36
C LEU A 156 -6.79 -13.71 5.20
N VAL A 157 -6.29 -14.35 4.13
CA VAL A 157 -7.05 -14.61 2.90
C VAL A 157 -7.27 -16.11 2.71
N ASP A 158 -8.30 -16.46 1.94
CA ASP A 158 -8.58 -17.84 1.56
C ASP A 158 -7.42 -18.46 0.74
N PRO A 159 -6.94 -19.68 1.08
CA PRO A 159 -5.85 -20.33 0.36
C PRO A 159 -6.12 -20.54 -1.13
N GLY A 160 -7.35 -20.90 -1.53
CA GLY A 160 -7.68 -21.10 -2.94
C GLY A 160 -7.64 -19.80 -3.73
N LEU A 161 -8.04 -18.68 -3.11
CA LEU A 161 -7.88 -17.35 -3.70
C LEU A 161 -6.40 -16.95 -3.85
N LEU A 162 -5.56 -17.29 -2.87
CA LEU A 162 -4.12 -17.01 -2.93
C LEU A 162 -3.46 -17.75 -4.10
N GLU A 163 -3.68 -19.06 -4.21
CA GLU A 163 -3.13 -19.89 -5.29
C GLU A 163 -3.52 -19.38 -6.69
N GLN A 164 -4.77 -18.98 -6.88
CA GLN A 164 -5.24 -18.42 -8.15
C GLN A 164 -4.55 -17.11 -8.52
N LEU A 165 -4.19 -16.29 -7.54
CA LEU A 165 -3.65 -14.95 -7.74
C LEU A 165 -2.11 -14.94 -7.82
N THR A 166 -1.43 -15.83 -7.09
CA THR A 166 0.04 -15.98 -7.11
C THR A 166 0.51 -17.01 -8.15
N GLY A 167 -0.24 -18.10 -8.37
CA GLY A 167 0.10 -19.14 -9.35
C GLY A 167 0.06 -18.67 -10.81
N LYS A 168 -0.69 -17.60 -11.10
CA LYS A 168 -0.62 -16.91 -12.40
C LYS A 168 0.66 -16.08 -12.59
N ALA A 169 1.40 -15.76 -11.53
CA ALA A 169 2.68 -15.06 -11.62
C ALA A 169 3.84 -16.05 -11.87
N GLU A 170 3.83 -17.22 -11.21
CA GLU A 170 4.89 -18.22 -11.35
C GLU A 170 4.87 -18.94 -12.72
N ALA A 171 3.71 -19.05 -13.37
CA ALA A 171 3.59 -19.68 -14.69
C ALA A 171 4.24 -18.89 -15.85
N LYS A 172 4.89 -17.74 -15.58
CA LYS A 172 5.61 -16.93 -16.58
C LYS A 172 7.12 -16.85 -16.36
N ALA A 173 7.66 -17.54 -15.36
CA ALA A 173 9.09 -17.78 -15.27
C ALA A 173 9.43 -19.01 -16.13
N GLU A 174 9.87 -18.76 -17.37
CA GLU A 174 10.44 -19.79 -18.24
C GLU A 174 11.54 -20.57 -17.51
N PRO A 175 11.67 -21.88 -17.76
CA PRO A 175 12.73 -22.68 -17.19
C PRO A 175 14.08 -22.17 -17.70
N ALA A 176 15.02 -21.94 -16.79
CA ALA A 176 16.41 -21.76 -17.17
C ALA A 176 16.89 -23.06 -17.81
N ASP A 177 17.15 -23.00 -19.11
CA ASP A 177 17.68 -24.08 -19.92
C ASP A 177 19.02 -24.61 -19.39
N ALA A 178 19.27 -25.87 -19.77
CA ALA A 178 20.32 -26.80 -19.37
C ALA A 178 21.79 -26.31 -19.43
#